data_AF-A0A8T4TD46-F1
#
_entry.id   AF-A0A8T4TD46-F1
#
_cell.length_a   1.000
_cell.length_b   1.000
_cell.length_c   1.000
_cell.angle_alpha   90.00
_cell.angle_beta   90.00
_cell.angle_gamma   90.00
#
_symmetry.space_group_name_H-M   'P 1'
#
loop_
_entity.id
_entity.type
_entity.pdbx_description
1 polymer ?
#
loop_
_entity_poly.entity_id
_entity_poly.type
_entity_poly.pdbx_seq_one_letter_code
_entity_poly.pdbx_strand_id
1 'polypeptide(L)'
;MKLWPIIPAVLIILVVFIVKHFIAVNEFTDQCVERTEEQKQFILALKEKDAALCTTFEGIMQQRCSAYIANEPALCAPADLDCTAIASKNISLCVEPICKALASSDASYCQELSDPTYCTNLATFNAEAFVPNKESCKNAANIPWI
;
A
#
# COMPACT_ATOMS: atom_id res chain seq x y z
N MET A 1 16.17 47.35 29.33
CA MET A 1 15.10 46.45 28.83
C MET A 1 15.53 45.01 29.09
N LYS A 2 14.79 44.28 29.93
CA LYS A 2 15.15 42.91 30.36
C LYS A 2 14.69 41.90 29.30
N LEU A 3 15.56 41.55 28.34
CA LEU A 3 15.31 40.49 27.35
C LEU A 3 15.44 39.06 27.91
N TRP A 4 15.89 38.91 29.17
CA TRP A 4 16.22 37.62 29.78
C TRP A 4 15.06 36.59 29.80
N PRO A 5 13.78 36.92 30.08
CA PRO A 5 12.73 35.90 30.14
C PRO A 5 12.21 35.44 28.76
N ILE A 6 12.49 36.19 27.68
CA ILE A 6 11.94 35.91 26.35
C ILE A 6 12.73 34.82 25.63
N ILE A 7 14.06 34.83 25.78
CA ILE A 7 14.97 33.88 25.13
C ILE A 7 14.70 32.41 25.52
N PRO A 8 14.56 32.04 26.82
CA PRO A 8 14.28 30.66 27.20
C PRO A 8 12.88 30.21 26.76
N ALA A 9 11.87 31.10 26.75
CA ALA A 9 10.53 30.75 26.28
C ALA A 9 10.51 30.39 24.78
N VAL A 10 11.20 31.18 23.95
CA VAL A 10 11.31 30.91 22.50
C VAL A 10 12.05 29.60 22.22
N LEU A 11 13.13 29.32 22.97
CA LEU A 11 13.86 28.05 22.85
C LEU A 11 13.00 26.85 23.24
N ILE A 12 12.23 26.94 24.33
CA ILE A 12 11.33 25.86 24.75
C ILE A 12 10.29 25.59 23.66
N ILE A 13 9.69 26.64 23.10
CA ILE A 13 8.69 26.50 22.01
C ILE A 13 9.31 25.82 20.78
N LEU A 14 10.52 26.24 20.37
CA LEU A 14 11.25 25.62 19.27
C LEU A 14 11.54 24.14 19.51
N VAL A 15 12.03 23.79 20.70
CA VAL A 15 12.32 22.39 21.06
C VAL A 15 11.05 21.55 21.05
N VAL A 16 9.94 22.06 21.61
CA VAL A 16 8.65 21.35 21.59
C VAL A 16 8.17 21.11 20.15
N PHE A 17 8.31 22.10 19.27
CA PHE A 17 7.92 21.96 17.87
C PHE A 17 8.77 20.91 17.14
N ILE A 18 10.10 20.95 17.33
CA ILE A 18 11.03 19.98 16.73
C ILE A 18 10.72 18.57 17.22
N VAL A 19 10.50 18.37 18.53
CA VAL A 19 10.20 17.05 19.10
C VAL A 19 8.87 16.51 18.55
N LYS A 20 7.82 17.34 18.50
CA LYS A 20 6.53 16.92 17.94
C LYS A 20 6.64 16.52 16.47
N HIS A 21 7.35 17.31 15.66
CA HIS A 21 7.55 17.00 14.26
C HIS A 21 8.34 15.70 14.08
N PHE A 22 9.38 15.49 14.87
CA PHE A 22 10.18 14.25 14.84
C PHE A 22 9.34 13.00 15.18
N ILE A 23 8.48 13.08 16.20
CA ILE A 23 7.59 11.96 16.56
C ILE A 23 6.64 11.64 15.40
N ALA A 24 5.98 12.66 14.84
CA ALA A 24 5.03 12.47 13.73
C ALA A 24 5.69 11.86 12.49
N VAL A 25 6.90 12.30 12.13
CA VAL A 25 7.65 11.74 11.00
C VAL A 25 8.01 10.28 11.23
N ASN A 26 8.42 9.90 12.45
CA ASN A 26 8.73 8.50 12.75
C ASN A 26 7.50 7.61 12.70
N GLU A 27 6.36 8.04 13.27
CA GLU A 27 5.11 7.29 13.24
C GLU A 27 4.63 7.06 11.80
N PHE A 28 4.65 8.10 10.95
CA PHE A 28 4.35 7.97 9.54
C PHE A 28 5.29 7.00 8.83
N THR A 29 6.59 7.09 9.13
CA THR A 29 7.60 6.24 8.51
C THR A 29 7.37 4.77 8.86
N ASP A 30 7.07 4.47 10.12
CA ASP A 30 6.82 3.11 10.56
C ASP A 30 5.53 2.53 9.93
N GLN A 31 4.45 3.31 9.87
CA GLN A 31 3.21 2.93 9.15
C GLN A 31 3.43 2.70 7.65
N CYS A 32 4.28 3.51 7.01
CA CYS A 32 4.61 3.37 5.59
C CYS A 32 5.39 2.07 5.32
N VAL A 33 6.35 1.75 6.19
CA VAL A 33 7.14 0.50 6.12
C VAL A 33 6.23 -0.70 6.28
N GLU A 34 5.33 -0.67 7.29
CA GLU A 34 4.39 -1.75 7.58
C GLU A 34 3.47 -2.04 6.38
N ARG A 35 2.82 -1.01 5.80
CA ARG A 35 1.97 -1.21 4.61
C ARG A 35 2.73 -1.73 3.41
N THR A 36 3.98 -1.30 3.21
CA THR A 36 4.80 -1.76 2.09
C THR A 36 5.14 -3.24 2.23
N GLU A 37 5.43 -3.69 3.46
CA GLU A 37 5.68 -5.11 3.73
C GLU A 37 4.40 -5.94 3.57
N GLU A 38 3.24 -5.47 4.05
CA GLU A 38 1.95 -6.15 3.82
C GLU A 38 1.65 -6.32 2.33
N GLN A 39 1.86 -5.28 1.51
CA GLN A 39 1.67 -5.35 0.06
C GLN A 39 2.62 -6.36 -0.59
N LYS A 40 3.88 -6.38 -0.15
CA LYS A 40 4.89 -7.34 -0.63
C LYS A 40 4.48 -8.77 -0.28
N GLN A 41 4.07 -9.03 0.96
CA GLN A 41 3.60 -10.35 1.41
C GLN A 41 2.36 -10.79 0.62
N PHE A 42 1.43 -9.86 0.35
CA PHE A 42 0.25 -10.14 -0.47
C PHE A 42 0.65 -10.57 -1.88
N ILE A 43 1.55 -9.85 -2.53
CA ILE A 43 2.04 -10.20 -3.88
C ILE A 43 2.76 -11.55 -3.87
N LEU A 44 3.56 -11.84 -2.85
CA LEU A 44 4.21 -13.15 -2.70
C LEU A 44 3.17 -14.27 -2.57
N ALA A 45 2.15 -14.09 -1.74
CA ALA A 45 1.05 -15.05 -1.59
C ALA A 45 0.36 -15.34 -2.92
N LEU A 46 0.06 -14.30 -3.71
CA LEU A 46 -0.54 -14.48 -5.05
C LEU A 46 0.40 -15.19 -6.03
N LYS A 47 1.68 -14.81 -6.03
CA LYS A 47 2.72 -15.37 -6.92
C LYS A 47 2.93 -16.85 -6.67
N GLU A 48 3.08 -17.22 -5.40
CA GLU A 48 3.37 -18.58 -4.96
C GLU A 48 2.10 -19.44 -4.85
N LYS A 49 0.92 -18.81 -4.99
CA LYS A 49 -0.38 -19.41 -4.72
C LYS A 49 -0.45 -20.04 -3.33
N ASP A 50 0.16 -19.39 -2.35
CA ASP A 50 0.17 -19.82 -0.96
C ASP A 50 -1.10 -19.37 -0.24
N ALA A 51 -2.05 -20.30 -0.09
CA ALA A 51 -3.29 -20.06 0.62
C ALA A 51 -3.08 -19.83 2.14
N ALA A 52 -2.01 -20.34 2.73
CA ALA A 52 -1.73 -20.14 4.16
C ALA A 52 -1.35 -18.68 4.42
N LEU A 53 -0.54 -18.09 3.55
CA LEU A 53 -0.25 -16.65 3.60
C LEU A 53 -1.52 -15.81 3.44
N CYS A 54 -2.49 -16.21 2.62
CA CYS A 54 -3.75 -15.46 2.53
C CYS A 54 -4.50 -15.36 3.86
N THR A 55 -4.37 -16.36 4.74
CA THR A 55 -5.05 -16.37 6.05
C THR A 55 -4.43 -15.45 7.09
N THR A 56 -3.23 -14.90 6.82
CA THR A 56 -2.59 -13.93 7.73
C THR A 56 -3.11 -12.51 7.51
N PHE A 57 -3.72 -12.23 6.35
CA PHE A 57 -4.38 -10.96 6.10
C PHE A 57 -5.75 -10.92 6.79
N GLU A 58 -6.25 -9.71 7.05
CA GLU A 58 -7.58 -9.49 7.61
C GLU A 58 -8.53 -8.84 6.60
N GLY A 59 -9.83 -9.06 6.80
CA GLY A 59 -10.89 -8.38 6.05
C GLY A 59 -10.89 -8.67 4.55
N ILE A 60 -10.95 -7.60 3.74
CA ILE A 60 -11.15 -7.69 2.28
C ILE A 60 -9.90 -8.26 1.58
N MET A 61 -8.69 -8.00 2.08
CA MET A 61 -7.47 -8.54 1.48
C MET A 61 -7.42 -10.06 1.55
N GLN A 62 -7.78 -10.64 2.70
CA GLN A 62 -7.87 -12.08 2.88
C GLN A 62 -8.83 -12.70 1.85
N GLN A 63 -10.05 -12.17 1.75
CA GLN A 63 -11.07 -12.65 0.82
C GLN A 63 -10.58 -12.60 -0.63
N ARG A 64 -10.00 -11.46 -1.05
CA ARG A 64 -9.42 -11.29 -2.39
C ARG A 64 -8.29 -12.28 -2.67
N CYS A 65 -7.39 -12.47 -1.72
CA CYS A 65 -6.27 -13.41 -1.82
C CYS A 65 -6.77 -14.84 -1.99
N SER A 66 -7.67 -15.28 -1.11
CA SER A 66 -8.24 -16.63 -1.14
C SER A 66 -9.06 -16.87 -2.41
N ALA A 67 -9.91 -15.92 -2.82
CA ALA A 67 -10.69 -16.02 -4.05
C ALA A 67 -9.80 -16.13 -5.29
N TYR A 68 -8.73 -15.34 -5.36
CA TYR A 68 -7.74 -15.38 -6.44
C TYR A 68 -7.08 -16.76 -6.56
N ILE A 69 -6.53 -17.26 -5.45
CA ILE A 69 -5.78 -18.51 -5.44
C ILE A 69 -6.71 -19.70 -5.74
N ALA A 70 -7.90 -19.72 -5.14
CA ALA A 70 -8.90 -20.75 -5.35
C ALA A 70 -9.56 -20.67 -6.74
N ASN A 71 -9.45 -19.53 -7.44
CA ASN A 71 -10.25 -19.19 -8.62
C ASN A 71 -11.77 -19.33 -8.33
N GLU A 72 -12.18 -18.92 -7.12
CA GLU A 72 -13.54 -19.10 -6.63
C GLU A 72 -14.18 -17.73 -6.33
N PRO A 73 -14.95 -17.15 -7.27
CA PRO A 73 -15.56 -15.83 -7.08
C PRO A 73 -16.56 -15.78 -5.93
N ALA A 74 -17.09 -16.92 -5.48
CA ALA A 74 -18.01 -16.99 -4.34
C ALA A 74 -17.35 -16.63 -3.00
N LEU A 75 -16.01 -16.62 -2.93
CA LEU A 75 -15.25 -16.18 -1.76
C LEU A 75 -15.13 -14.65 -1.66
N CYS A 76 -15.50 -13.93 -2.72
CA CYS A 76 -15.51 -12.48 -2.74
C CYS A 76 -16.75 -11.91 -2.04
N ALA A 77 -16.62 -10.71 -1.46
CA ALA A 77 -17.79 -9.96 -1.00
C ALA A 77 -18.73 -9.64 -2.20
N PRO A 78 -20.07 -9.69 -2.03
CA PRO A 78 -21.00 -9.51 -3.15
C PRO A 78 -20.89 -8.16 -3.89
N ALA A 79 -20.43 -7.12 -3.21
CA ALA A 79 -20.22 -5.79 -3.79
C ALA A 79 -18.82 -5.61 -4.40
N ASP A 80 -17.93 -6.59 -4.22
CA ASP A 80 -16.55 -6.55 -4.70
C ASP A 80 -16.46 -7.17 -6.11
N LEU A 81 -16.90 -6.39 -7.09
CA LEU A 81 -16.89 -6.78 -8.50
C LEU A 81 -15.47 -7.05 -9.00
N ASP A 82 -14.47 -6.30 -8.53
CA ASP A 82 -13.09 -6.49 -8.94
C ASP A 82 -12.54 -7.82 -8.41
N CYS A 83 -12.81 -8.19 -7.15
CA CYS A 83 -12.47 -9.52 -6.64
C CYS A 83 -13.09 -10.63 -7.50
N THR A 84 -14.39 -10.50 -7.78
CA THR A 84 -15.14 -11.46 -8.59
C THR A 84 -14.56 -11.57 -10.00
N ALA A 85 -14.25 -10.43 -10.62
CA ALA A 85 -13.67 -10.33 -11.94
C ALA A 85 -12.30 -11.00 -12.01
N ILE A 86 -11.42 -10.74 -11.04
CA ILE A 86 -10.08 -11.32 -11.02
C ILE A 86 -10.15 -12.84 -10.75
N ALA A 87 -10.92 -13.28 -9.76
CA ALA A 87 -11.07 -14.70 -9.42
C ALA A 87 -11.69 -15.52 -10.57
N SER A 88 -12.63 -14.93 -11.33
CA SER A 88 -13.24 -15.55 -12.52
C SER A 88 -12.49 -15.28 -13.82
N LYS A 89 -11.41 -14.48 -13.79
CA LYS A 89 -10.67 -13.99 -14.97
C LYS A 89 -11.57 -13.30 -16.01
N ASN A 90 -12.59 -12.59 -15.55
CA ASN A 90 -13.55 -11.88 -16.38
C ASN A 90 -13.32 -10.37 -16.33
N ILE A 91 -12.51 -9.89 -17.25
CA ILE A 91 -12.22 -8.45 -17.48
C ILE A 91 -13.46 -7.57 -17.65
N SER A 92 -14.59 -8.11 -18.11
CA SER A 92 -15.82 -7.32 -18.33
C SER A 92 -16.48 -6.88 -17.02
N LEU A 93 -16.14 -7.53 -15.91
CA LEU A 93 -16.63 -7.19 -14.57
C LEU A 93 -15.74 -6.16 -13.86
N CYS A 94 -14.54 -5.90 -14.38
CA CYS A 94 -13.60 -4.97 -13.78
C CYS A 94 -14.02 -3.52 -13.99
N VAL A 95 -14.02 -2.74 -12.90
CA VAL A 95 -14.26 -1.30 -12.95
C VAL A 95 -12.96 -0.55 -13.21
N GLU A 96 -11.88 -0.97 -12.55
CA GLU A 96 -10.59 -0.28 -12.60
C GLU A 96 -9.57 -0.95 -13.55
N PRO A 97 -8.62 -0.19 -14.12
CA PRO A 97 -7.56 -0.75 -14.95
C PRO A 97 -6.68 -1.79 -14.22
N ILE A 98 -6.46 -1.61 -12.90
CA ILE A 98 -5.71 -2.57 -12.08
C ILE A 98 -6.41 -3.93 -12.04
N CYS A 99 -7.74 -3.94 -11.88
CA CYS A 99 -8.52 -5.17 -11.94
C CYS A 99 -8.35 -5.85 -13.29
N LYS A 100 -8.45 -5.09 -14.40
CA LYS A 100 -8.29 -5.65 -15.74
C LYS A 100 -6.91 -6.27 -15.91
N ALA A 101 -5.87 -5.59 -15.44
CA ALA A 101 -4.50 -6.06 -15.50
C ALA A 101 -4.33 -7.39 -14.75
N LEU A 102 -4.91 -7.51 -13.54
CA LEU A 102 -4.86 -8.74 -12.75
C LEU A 102 -5.71 -9.87 -13.33
N ALA A 103 -6.95 -9.58 -13.76
CA ALA A 103 -7.87 -10.57 -14.30
C ALA A 103 -7.38 -11.17 -15.64
N SER A 104 -6.73 -10.36 -16.47
CA SER A 104 -6.15 -10.78 -17.75
C SER A 104 -4.67 -11.19 -17.67
N SER A 105 -3.99 -10.89 -16.55
CA SER A 105 -2.53 -10.99 -16.42
C SER A 105 -1.77 -10.17 -17.48
N ASP A 106 -2.34 -9.04 -17.90
CA ASP A 106 -1.76 -8.12 -18.88
C ASP A 106 -1.51 -6.73 -18.26
N ALA A 107 -0.24 -6.40 -18.02
CA ALA A 107 0.15 -5.12 -17.45
C ALA A 107 -0.08 -3.93 -18.41
N SER A 108 -0.43 -4.14 -19.68
CA SER A 108 -0.73 -3.04 -20.62
C SER A 108 -1.90 -2.18 -20.14
N TYR A 109 -2.88 -2.76 -19.44
CA TYR A 109 -3.98 -2.03 -18.82
C TYR A 109 -3.53 -1.04 -17.75
N CYS A 110 -2.35 -1.23 -17.15
CA CYS A 110 -1.79 -0.28 -16.18
C CYS A 110 -1.40 1.05 -16.81
N GLN A 111 -1.18 1.11 -18.13
CA GLN A 111 -0.79 2.34 -18.84
C GLN A 111 -1.91 3.38 -18.87
N GLU A 112 -3.15 3.00 -18.56
CA GLU A 112 -4.28 3.92 -18.42
C GLU A 112 -4.21 4.77 -17.13
N LEU A 113 -3.31 4.42 -16.20
CA LEU A 113 -3.14 5.12 -14.92
C LEU A 113 -2.08 6.23 -15.00
N SER A 114 -2.23 7.26 -14.18
CA SER A 114 -1.27 8.36 -14.07
C SER A 114 0.09 7.90 -13.51
N ASP A 115 0.09 6.88 -12.66
CA ASP A 115 1.27 6.19 -12.17
C ASP A 115 1.10 4.67 -12.41
N PRO A 116 1.66 4.13 -13.50
CA PRO A 116 1.50 2.73 -13.85
C PRO A 116 2.39 1.80 -13.02
N THR A 117 3.35 2.31 -12.24
CA THR A 117 4.39 1.49 -11.60
C THR A 117 3.81 0.51 -10.60
N TYR A 118 2.93 0.98 -9.70
CA TYR A 118 2.27 0.12 -8.72
C TYR A 118 1.46 -1.00 -9.39
N CYS A 119 0.59 -0.64 -10.34
CA CYS A 119 -0.24 -1.59 -11.07
C CYS A 119 0.62 -2.60 -11.83
N THR A 120 1.68 -2.15 -12.50
CA THR A 120 2.56 -3.02 -13.28
C THR A 120 3.25 -4.04 -12.39
N ASN A 121 3.79 -3.62 -11.25
CA ASN A 121 4.45 -4.52 -10.31
C ASN A 121 3.46 -5.52 -9.70
N LEU A 122 2.23 -5.09 -9.40
CA LEU A 122 1.17 -5.97 -8.91
C LEU A 122 0.74 -6.99 -9.97
N ALA A 123 0.45 -6.55 -11.20
CA ALA A 123 0.02 -7.41 -12.30
C ALA A 123 1.10 -8.42 -12.77
N THR A 124 2.37 -8.06 -12.61
CA THR A 124 3.52 -8.93 -12.93
C THR A 124 4.03 -9.73 -11.73
N PHE A 125 3.39 -9.59 -10.56
CA PHE A 125 3.82 -10.20 -9.29
C PHE A 125 5.28 -9.89 -8.92
N ASN A 126 5.74 -8.69 -9.21
CA ASN A 126 7.08 -8.21 -8.88
C ASN A 126 7.13 -7.69 -7.43
N ALA A 127 7.16 -8.62 -6.47
CA ALA A 127 7.28 -8.30 -5.04
C ALA A 127 8.56 -7.52 -4.69
N GLU A 128 9.65 -7.70 -5.46
CA GLU A 128 10.94 -7.04 -5.22
C GLU A 128 10.89 -5.53 -5.46
N ALA A 129 9.93 -5.05 -6.26
CA ALA A 129 9.71 -3.63 -6.45
C ALA A 129 9.10 -2.95 -5.21
N PHE A 130 8.53 -3.74 -4.29
CA PHE A 130 8.01 -3.27 -3.01
C PHE A 130 9.09 -3.40 -1.95
N VAL A 131 10.10 -2.53 -2.02
CA VAL A 131 11.17 -2.49 -1.01
C VAL A 131 10.72 -1.60 0.14
N PRO A 132 10.38 -2.15 1.31
CA PRO A 132 10.18 -1.34 2.50
C PRO A 132 11.53 -0.79 2.91
N ASN A 133 11.79 0.47 2.59
CA ASN A 133 13.00 1.11 3.08
C ASN A 133 12.61 2.37 3.84
N LYS A 134 13.13 2.46 5.07
CA LYS A 134 12.85 3.53 6.02
C LYS A 134 13.25 4.89 5.46
N GLU A 135 14.29 4.93 4.62
CA GLU A 135 14.80 6.14 3.95
C GLU A 135 13.75 6.72 2.97
N SER A 136 13.13 5.90 2.13
CA SER A 136 12.12 6.28 1.13
C SER A 136 10.85 6.77 1.82
N CYS A 137 10.38 6.06 2.85
CA CYS A 137 9.24 6.49 3.66
C CYS A 137 9.52 7.81 4.39
N LYS A 138 10.73 7.96 4.95
CA LYS A 138 11.15 9.21 5.61
C LYS A 138 11.30 10.37 4.63
N ASN A 139 11.80 10.12 3.42
CA ASN A 139 11.89 11.12 2.37
C ASN A 139 10.50 11.58 1.91
N ALA A 140 9.53 10.66 1.81
CA ALA A 140 8.13 10.99 1.55
C ALA A 140 7.50 11.81 2.68
N ALA A 141 7.84 11.52 3.94
CA ALA A 141 7.39 12.27 5.11
C ALA A 141 7.96 13.71 5.16
N ASN A 142 9.15 13.91 4.59
CA ASN A 142 9.84 15.20 4.54
C ASN A 142 9.43 16.07 3.34
N ILE A 143 8.57 15.57 2.44
CA ILE A 143 7.96 16.41 1.41
C ILE A 143 6.95 17.31 2.13
N PRO A 144 7.15 18.64 2.15
CA PRO A 144 6.19 19.54 2.74
C PRO A 144 4.91 19.47 1.89
N TRP A 145 3.89 18.79 2.40
CA TRP A 145 2.53 18.97 1.93
C TRP A 145 2.22 20.47 2.06
N ILE A 146 1.87 21.11 0.94
CA ILE A 146 1.41 22.51 0.88
C ILE A 146 0.27 22.72 1.89
#